data_AF-A0A0K0DQD4-F1
#
_entry.id   AF-A0A0K0DQD4-F1
#
_cell.length_a   1.000
_cell.length_b   1.000
_cell.length_c   1.000
_cell.angle_alpha   90.00
_cell.angle_beta   90.00
_cell.angle_gamma   90.00
#
_symmetry.space_group_name_H-M   'P 1'
#
loop_
_entity.id
_entity.type
_entity.pdbx_description
1 polymer ?
#
loop_
_entity_poly.entity_id
_entity_poly.type
_entity_poly.pdbx_seq_one_letter_code
_entity_poly.pdbx_strand_id
1 'polypeptide(L)'
;MIMVIPNVMGIAIYSPRLDTLGNTYRGVRFAEAFISKFNFHNYDSLVYSDCQKMDPRKVVPETEHDNTSRFMFAAKHGDISTIKRYLLLGIDIHDRDYDDRTVLHIAASEGDSTCLQYLLTKWKESPEPRDRFGRTPLDDANYFDHKECVAVLQEFIDRWADQ
;
A
#
# COMPACT_ATOMS: atom_id res chain seq x y z
N MET A 1 18.94 -18.09 27.80
CA MET A 1 18.38 -16.73 27.72
C MET A 1 16.86 -16.86 27.66
N ILE A 2 16.15 -16.07 28.44
CA ILE A 2 14.68 -16.00 28.40
C ILE A 2 14.32 -14.63 27.83
N MET A 3 13.47 -14.61 26.81
CA MET A 3 12.96 -13.41 26.16
C MET A 3 11.45 -13.37 26.35
N VAL A 4 10.91 -12.21 26.71
CA VAL A 4 9.47 -12.02 26.93
C VAL A 4 8.99 -10.92 26.01
N ILE A 5 7.93 -11.22 25.25
CA ILE A 5 7.19 -10.25 24.43
C ILE A 5 5.84 -10.09 25.12
N PRO A 6 5.63 -9.01 25.88
CA PRO A 6 4.41 -8.82 26.65
C PRO A 6 3.16 -8.96 25.79
N ASN A 7 2.15 -9.64 26.31
CA ASN A 7 0.86 -9.87 25.66
C ASN A 7 0.94 -10.63 24.31
N VAL A 8 2.07 -11.23 23.96
CA VAL A 8 2.22 -12.07 22.76
C VAL A 8 2.74 -13.46 23.10
N MET A 9 3.98 -13.56 23.59
CA MET A 9 4.64 -14.85 23.79
C MET A 9 5.88 -14.73 24.70
N GLY A 10 6.33 -15.86 25.23
CA GLY A 10 7.63 -16.00 25.88
C GLY A 10 8.50 -17.02 25.13
N ILE A 11 9.78 -16.72 24.94
CA ILE A 11 10.73 -17.56 24.22
C ILE A 11 11.89 -17.91 25.14
N ALA A 12 12.20 -19.19 25.27
CA ALA A 12 13.39 -19.67 25.97
C ALA A 12 14.41 -20.20 24.96
N ILE A 13 15.61 -19.61 24.93
CA ILE A 13 16.69 -19.98 24.02
C ILE A 13 17.82 -20.61 24.82
N TYR A 14 18.20 -21.81 24.43
CA TYR A 14 19.33 -22.52 25.00
C TYR A 14 20.50 -22.60 24.01
N SER A 15 21.64 -22.06 24.42
CA SER A 15 22.91 -22.15 23.68
C SER A 15 24.04 -22.18 24.70
N PRO A 16 24.79 -23.29 24.84
CA PRO A 16 25.84 -23.43 25.85
C PRO A 16 27.00 -22.44 25.69
N ARG A 17 27.30 -21.99 24.45
CA ARG A 17 28.40 -21.06 24.18
C ARG A 17 28.04 -19.65 24.66
N LEU A 18 28.88 -19.12 25.53
CA LEU A 18 28.75 -17.77 26.10
C LEU A 18 29.72 -16.80 25.41
N ASP A 19 29.31 -15.54 25.36
CA ASP A 19 30.17 -14.42 24.99
C ASP A 19 31.00 -13.94 26.21
N THR A 20 31.94 -13.04 25.96
CA THR A 20 32.78 -12.36 26.96
C THR A 20 31.99 -11.73 28.11
N LEU A 21 30.76 -11.27 27.84
CA LEU A 21 29.85 -10.68 28.83
C LEU A 21 29.00 -11.71 29.61
N GLY A 22 29.19 -13.02 29.38
CA GLY A 22 28.41 -14.08 30.04
C GLY A 22 27.02 -14.33 29.43
N ASN A 23 26.68 -13.64 28.34
CA ASN A 23 25.43 -13.85 27.60
C ASN A 23 25.54 -15.04 26.64
N THR A 24 24.43 -15.70 26.34
CA THR A 24 24.42 -16.76 25.32
C THR A 24 24.67 -16.18 23.93
N TYR A 25 25.74 -16.59 23.25
CA TYR A 25 26.16 -16.02 21.96
C TYR A 25 25.07 -16.09 20.89
N ARG A 26 24.52 -17.29 20.66
CA ARG A 26 23.43 -17.49 19.68
C ARG A 26 22.12 -16.84 20.10
N GLY A 27 21.86 -16.73 21.41
CA GLY A 27 20.62 -16.14 21.91
C GLY A 27 20.54 -14.64 21.61
N VAL A 28 21.65 -13.91 21.81
CA VAL A 28 21.72 -12.48 21.48
C VAL A 28 21.60 -12.26 19.97
N ARG A 29 22.35 -13.03 19.17
CA ARG A 29 22.27 -12.97 17.69
C ARG A 29 20.86 -13.28 17.17
N PHE A 30 20.18 -14.26 17.76
CA PHE A 30 18.78 -14.54 17.43
C PHE A 30 17.89 -13.35 17.78
N ALA A 31 18.06 -12.74 18.96
CA ALA A 31 17.26 -11.59 19.37
C ALA A 31 17.40 -10.39 18.42
N GLU A 32 18.64 -10.09 18.00
CA GLU A 32 18.92 -9.05 17.02
C GLU A 32 18.26 -9.36 15.66
N ALA A 33 18.42 -10.59 15.16
CA ALA A 33 17.81 -11.02 13.90
C ALA A 33 16.28 -11.11 13.96
N PHE A 34 15.73 -11.37 15.15
CA PHE A 34 14.29 -11.43 15.36
C PHE A 34 13.65 -10.05 15.28
N ILE A 35 14.26 -9.05 15.94
CA ILE A 35 13.78 -7.65 15.91
C ILE A 35 14.00 -6.99 14.55
N SER A 36 15.05 -7.37 13.81
CA SER A 36 15.24 -6.84 12.46
C SER A 36 14.18 -7.34 11.48
N LYS A 37 13.64 -8.55 11.71
CA LYS A 37 12.64 -9.19 10.86
C LYS A 37 11.18 -8.89 11.28
N PHE A 38 10.92 -8.76 12.58
CA PHE A 38 9.57 -8.59 13.13
C PHE A 38 9.43 -7.31 13.94
N ASN A 39 8.23 -6.72 13.96
CA ASN A 39 7.91 -5.48 14.67
C ASN A 39 7.67 -5.66 16.18
N PHE A 40 8.48 -6.48 16.85
CA PHE A 40 8.33 -6.78 18.28
C PHE A 40 9.20 -5.93 19.20
N HIS A 41 9.86 -4.89 18.69
CA HIS A 41 10.56 -3.95 19.55
C HIS A 41 9.53 -3.21 20.43
N ASN A 42 9.83 -3.01 21.72
CA ASN A 42 8.89 -2.37 22.65
C ASN A 42 8.47 -0.94 22.22
N TYR A 43 9.36 -0.28 21.48
CA TYR A 43 9.15 1.07 20.94
C TYR A 43 8.98 1.06 19.41
N ASP A 44 8.60 -0.07 18.81
CA ASP A 44 8.27 -0.10 17.38
C ASP A 44 6.88 0.49 17.12
N SER A 45 6.69 1.00 15.92
CA SER A 45 5.40 1.55 15.47
C SER A 45 4.53 0.43 14.89
N LEU A 46 3.31 0.29 15.43
CA LEU A 46 2.32 -0.69 14.96
C LEU A 46 1.50 -0.18 13.75
N VAL A 47 1.41 1.15 13.62
CA VAL A 47 0.53 1.84 12.67
C VAL A 47 1.28 2.20 11.39
N TYR A 48 2.48 2.77 11.54
CA TYR A 48 3.32 3.21 10.43
C TYR A 48 4.60 2.41 10.45
N SER A 49 4.66 1.38 9.61
CA SER A 49 5.87 0.59 9.46
C SER A 49 6.54 1.00 8.15
N ASP A 50 7.27 2.12 8.18
CA ASP A 50 8.27 2.45 7.13
C ASP A 50 9.39 1.38 7.07
N CYS A 51 9.35 0.43 8.00
CA CYS A 51 10.18 -0.74 8.09
C CYS A 51 9.50 -1.90 7.38
N GLN A 52 10.21 -2.62 6.51
CA GLN A 52 9.81 -3.90 5.90
C GLN A 52 9.67 -5.06 6.92
N LYS A 53 9.35 -4.75 8.18
CA LYS A 53 9.19 -5.72 9.27
C LYS A 53 7.82 -6.36 9.21
N MET A 54 7.77 -7.65 9.48
CA MET A 54 6.52 -8.40 9.52
C MET A 54 5.84 -8.27 10.89
N ASP A 55 4.52 -8.06 10.88
CA ASP A 55 3.68 -8.19 12.07
C ASP A 55 2.83 -9.46 11.96
N PRO A 56 3.18 -10.54 12.69
CA PRO A 56 2.40 -11.78 12.65
C PRO A 56 1.08 -11.69 13.42
N ARG A 57 0.79 -10.56 14.09
CA ARG A 57 -0.54 -10.32 14.69
C ARG A 57 -1.56 -9.91 13.63
N LYS A 58 -1.11 -9.38 12.49
CA LYS A 58 -1.97 -9.02 11.35
C LYS A 58 -2.23 -10.27 10.51
N VAL A 59 -3.48 -10.50 10.11
CA VAL A 59 -3.85 -11.63 9.26
C VAL A 59 -3.36 -11.32 7.83
N VAL A 60 -2.37 -12.08 7.37
CA VAL A 60 -1.47 -11.76 6.25
C VAL A 60 -2.13 -11.50 4.87
N PRO A 61 -3.29 -12.06 4.47
CA PRO A 61 -3.90 -11.75 3.17
C PRO A 61 -4.80 -10.49 3.17
N GLU A 62 -5.32 -10.07 4.33
CA GLU A 62 -6.36 -9.03 4.39
C GLU A 62 -5.76 -7.64 4.37
N THR A 63 -4.59 -7.39 4.97
CA THR A 63 -4.11 -6.02 5.19
C THR A 63 -3.68 -5.25 3.95
N GLU A 64 -3.08 -5.90 2.96
CA GLU A 64 -2.69 -5.22 1.72
C GLU A 64 -3.92 -4.91 0.87
N HIS A 65 -4.77 -5.92 0.63
CA HIS A 65 -6.06 -5.72 -0.05
C HIS A 65 -6.93 -4.68 0.68
N ASP A 66 -6.98 -4.69 2.01
CA ASP A 66 -7.75 -3.72 2.81
C ASP A 66 -7.19 -2.31 2.66
N ASN A 67 -5.87 -2.13 2.58
CA ASN A 67 -5.27 -0.82 2.33
C ASN A 67 -5.53 -0.32 0.91
N THR A 68 -5.38 -1.17 -0.10
CA THR A 68 -5.71 -0.83 -1.49
C THR A 68 -7.20 -0.53 -1.62
N SER A 69 -8.08 -1.35 -1.05
CA SER A 69 -9.53 -1.10 -1.03
C SER A 69 -9.88 0.21 -0.33
N ARG A 70 -9.22 0.56 0.79
CA ARG A 70 -9.40 1.85 1.48
C ARG A 70 -8.91 3.03 0.64
N PHE A 71 -7.80 2.86 -0.08
CA PHE A 71 -7.29 3.87 -1.01
C PHE A 71 -8.27 4.11 -2.16
N MET A 72 -8.76 3.03 -2.78
CA MET A 72 -9.79 3.05 -3.82
C MET A 72 -11.09 3.70 -3.32
N PHE A 73 -11.50 3.40 -2.08
CA PHE A 73 -12.69 3.99 -1.46
C PHE A 73 -12.54 5.50 -1.22
N ALA A 74 -11.34 5.99 -0.91
CA ALA A 74 -11.06 7.42 -0.81
C ALA A 74 -11.16 8.13 -2.17
N ALA A 75 -10.66 7.48 -3.24
CA ALA A 75 -10.82 7.96 -4.61
C ALA A 75 -12.29 8.02 -5.04
N LYS A 76 -13.08 7.03 -4.61
CA LYS A 76 -14.53 7.04 -4.84
C LYS A 76 -15.23 8.29 -4.27
N HIS A 77 -14.77 8.79 -3.12
CA HIS A 77 -15.36 9.97 -2.46
C HIS A 77 -14.72 11.29 -2.90
N GLY A 78 -13.68 11.26 -3.75
CA GLY A 78 -12.93 12.46 -4.11
C GLY A 78 -12.09 13.05 -2.97
N ASP A 79 -11.78 12.28 -1.92
CA ASP A 79 -11.01 12.79 -0.78
C ASP A 79 -9.50 12.81 -1.09
N ILE A 80 -9.08 13.88 -1.77
CA ILE A 80 -7.69 14.14 -2.14
C ILE A 80 -6.76 14.17 -0.91
N SER A 81 -7.24 14.59 0.26
CA SER A 81 -6.42 14.66 1.47
C SER A 81 -6.07 13.26 1.96
N THR A 82 -7.05 12.35 1.95
CA THR A 82 -6.85 10.96 2.32
C THR A 82 -6.01 10.22 1.27
N ILE A 83 -6.20 10.48 -0.02
CA ILE A 83 -5.37 9.95 -1.11
C ILE A 83 -3.90 10.37 -0.94
N LYS A 84 -3.64 11.66 -0.68
CA LYS A 84 -2.29 12.19 -0.39
C LYS A 84 -1.63 11.46 0.77
N ARG A 85 -2.40 11.23 1.84
CA ARG A 85 -1.91 10.49 3.02
C ARG A 85 -1.52 9.07 2.64
N TYR A 86 -2.34 8.35 1.89
CA TYR A 86 -2.05 6.98 1.47
C TYR A 86 -0.84 6.87 0.52
N LEU A 87 -0.68 7.82 -0.41
CA LEU A 87 0.52 7.88 -1.24
C LEU A 87 1.79 8.16 -0.42
N LEU A 88 1.68 8.99 0.65
CA LEU A 88 2.80 9.23 1.56
C LEU A 88 3.15 7.99 2.40
N LEU A 89 2.17 7.14 2.69
CA LEU A 89 2.35 5.86 3.37
C LEU A 89 3.02 4.79 2.50
N GLY A 90 3.30 5.10 1.23
CA GLY A 90 3.97 4.18 0.30
C GLY A 90 3.04 3.17 -0.36
N ILE A 91 1.72 3.42 -0.38
CA ILE A 91 0.79 2.63 -1.22
C ILE A 91 1.08 2.95 -2.68
N ASP A 92 1.20 1.89 -3.49
CA ASP A 92 1.44 2.03 -4.92
C ASP A 92 0.17 2.51 -5.63
N ILE A 93 0.30 3.61 -6.38
CA ILE A 93 -0.82 4.20 -7.14
C ILE A 93 -1.34 3.25 -8.23
N HIS A 94 -0.50 2.31 -8.65
CA HIS A 94 -0.78 1.33 -9.70
C HIS A 94 -1.41 0.04 -9.16
N ASP A 95 -1.64 -0.06 -7.84
CA ASP A 95 -2.34 -1.19 -7.25
C ASP A 95 -3.72 -1.37 -7.87
N ARG A 96 -4.12 -2.64 -7.97
CA ARG A 96 -5.36 -3.05 -8.60
C ARG A 96 -6.25 -3.73 -7.58
N ASP A 97 -7.54 -3.47 -7.68
CA ASP A 97 -8.56 -4.17 -6.90
C ASP A 97 -8.82 -5.58 -7.47
N TYR A 98 -9.70 -6.36 -6.83
CA TYR A 98 -10.10 -7.69 -7.27
C TYR A 98 -10.53 -7.75 -8.74
N ASP A 99 -11.13 -6.68 -9.29
CA ASP A 99 -11.55 -6.61 -10.69
C ASP A 99 -10.46 -6.11 -11.67
N ASP A 100 -9.19 -6.10 -11.24
CA ASP A 100 -8.07 -5.48 -11.97
C ASP A 100 -8.24 -3.97 -12.24
N ARG A 101 -9.18 -3.32 -11.53
CA ARG A 101 -9.43 -1.88 -11.64
C ARG A 101 -8.38 -1.09 -10.87
N THR A 102 -7.82 -0.09 -11.53
CA THR A 102 -6.92 0.90 -10.92
C THR A 102 -7.72 2.08 -10.34
N VAL A 103 -7.03 2.93 -9.57
CA VAL A 103 -7.63 4.14 -8.98
C VAL A 103 -8.19 5.12 -10.02
N LEU A 104 -7.63 5.10 -11.23
CA LEU A 104 -8.12 5.90 -12.36
C LEU A 104 -9.50 5.46 -12.83
N HIS A 105 -9.78 4.14 -12.87
CA HIS A 105 -11.11 3.63 -13.23
C HIS A 105 -12.17 4.12 -12.24
N ILE A 106 -11.85 4.08 -10.95
CA ILE A 106 -12.79 4.49 -9.90
C ILE A 106 -13.04 5.99 -9.96
N ALA A 107 -11.99 6.80 -10.05
CA ALA A 107 -12.12 8.26 -10.17
C ALA A 107 -12.90 8.66 -11.44
N ALA A 108 -12.64 7.98 -12.56
CA ALA A 108 -13.36 8.20 -13.82
C ALA A 108 -14.84 7.80 -13.75
N SER A 109 -15.16 6.72 -13.03
CA SER A 109 -16.53 6.24 -12.85
C SER A 109 -17.40 7.13 -11.96
N GLU A 110 -16.80 7.84 -11.00
CA GLU A 110 -17.52 8.76 -10.10
C GLU A 110 -17.58 10.19 -10.66
N GLY A 111 -16.75 10.51 -11.66
CA GLY A 111 -16.78 11.80 -12.36
C GLY A 111 -16.06 12.95 -11.65
N ASP A 112 -15.20 12.67 -10.67
CA ASP A 112 -14.41 13.71 -10.00
C ASP A 112 -13.17 14.10 -10.83
N SER A 113 -13.33 15.15 -11.63
CA SER A 113 -12.28 15.72 -12.48
C SER A 113 -11.07 16.23 -11.68
N THR A 114 -11.28 16.71 -10.45
CA THR A 114 -10.19 17.26 -9.62
C THR A 114 -9.31 16.16 -9.03
N CYS A 115 -9.94 15.09 -8.53
CA CYS A 115 -9.23 13.91 -8.06
C CYS A 115 -8.49 13.23 -9.21
N LEU A 116 -9.12 13.12 -10.38
CA LEU A 116 -8.53 12.53 -11.57
C LEU A 116 -7.29 13.31 -12.05
N GLN A 117 -7.35 14.64 -12.12
CA GLN A 117 -6.19 15.49 -12.46
C GLN A 117 -5.04 15.30 -11.47
N TYR A 118 -5.34 15.20 -10.17
CA TYR A 118 -4.33 14.96 -9.14
C TYR A 118 -3.64 13.60 -9.33
N LEU A 119 -4.43 12.54 -9.56
CA LEU A 119 -3.91 11.19 -9.77
C LEU A 119 -3.07 11.11 -11.05
N LEU A 120 -3.53 11.69 -12.16
CA LEU A 120 -2.80 11.72 -13.43
C LEU A 120 -1.47 12.48 -13.32
N THR A 121 -1.41 13.56 -12.53
CA THR A 121 -0.15 14.29 -12.28
C THR A 121 0.91 13.42 -11.58
N LYS A 122 0.48 12.38 -10.84
CA LYS A 122 1.36 11.43 -10.16
C LYS A 122 1.56 10.14 -10.93
N TRP A 123 0.75 9.90 -11.96
CA TRP A 123 0.79 8.70 -12.78
C TRP A 123 2.02 8.72 -13.70
N LYS A 124 2.82 7.66 -13.67
CA LYS A 124 4.05 7.53 -14.47
C LYS A 124 3.97 6.48 -15.58
N GLU A 125 2.86 5.77 -15.66
CA GLU A 125 2.63 4.69 -16.63
C GLU A 125 1.66 5.13 -17.72
N SER A 126 1.31 4.20 -18.62
CA SER A 126 0.27 4.45 -19.61
C SER A 126 -1.05 4.85 -18.92
N PRO A 127 -1.73 5.92 -19.38
CA PRO A 127 -3.02 6.36 -18.85
C PRO A 127 -4.18 5.44 -19.25
N GLU A 128 -3.91 4.34 -19.97
CA GLU A 128 -4.90 3.37 -20.44
C GLU A 128 -4.73 1.99 -19.77
N PRO A 129 -4.76 1.89 -18.42
CA PRO A 129 -4.82 0.58 -17.77
C PRO A 129 -6.11 -0.13 -18.18
N ARG A 130 -6.04 -1.45 -18.36
CA ARG A 130 -7.22 -2.27 -18.68
C ARG A 130 -7.68 -3.02 -17.45
N ASP A 131 -8.98 -2.98 -17.18
CA ASP A 131 -9.61 -3.81 -16.16
C ASP A 131 -9.83 -5.27 -16.64
N ARG A 132 -10.41 -6.11 -15.78
CA ARG A 132 -10.77 -7.51 -16.10
C ARG A 132 -11.71 -7.64 -17.30
N PHE A 133 -12.52 -6.62 -17.58
CA PHE A 133 -13.46 -6.59 -18.69
C PHE A 133 -12.86 -5.98 -19.97
N GLY A 134 -11.60 -5.58 -19.93
CA GLY A 134 -10.90 -4.92 -21.04
C GLY A 134 -11.29 -3.46 -21.26
N ARG A 135 -11.96 -2.84 -20.29
CA ARG A 135 -12.34 -1.43 -20.30
C ARG A 135 -11.17 -0.58 -19.84
N THR A 136 -11.11 0.63 -20.39
CA THR A 136 -10.19 1.67 -19.96
C THR A 136 -10.91 2.69 -19.05
N PRO A 137 -10.17 3.51 -18.27
CA PRO A 137 -10.79 4.60 -17.51
C PRO A 137 -11.59 5.57 -18.39
N LEU A 138 -11.18 5.73 -19.65
CA LEU A 138 -11.90 6.55 -20.64
C LEU A 138 -13.25 5.94 -21.00
N ASP A 139 -13.31 4.61 -21.17
CA ASP A 139 -14.56 3.89 -21.44
C ASP A 139 -15.52 3.99 -20.25
N ASP A 140 -15.01 3.90 -19.02
CA ASP A 140 -15.83 4.08 -17.81
C ASP A 140 -16.37 5.51 -17.73
N ALA A 141 -15.54 6.54 -17.95
CA ALA A 141 -15.99 7.93 -17.97
C ALA A 141 -17.07 8.19 -19.04
N ASN A 142 -16.94 7.57 -20.23
CA ASN A 142 -17.92 7.65 -21.30
C ASN A 142 -19.22 6.92 -20.95
N TYR A 143 -19.13 5.76 -20.29
CA TYR A 143 -20.29 4.98 -19.87
C TYR A 143 -21.20 5.74 -18.89
N PHE A 144 -20.60 6.52 -17.99
CA PHE A 144 -21.33 7.36 -17.02
C PHE A 144 -21.60 8.81 -17.50
N ASP A 145 -21.25 9.16 -18.75
CA ASP A 145 -21.41 10.50 -19.36
C ASP A 145 -20.68 11.64 -18.60
N HIS A 146 -19.51 11.35 -18.03
CA HIS A 146 -18.68 12.33 -17.32
C HIS A 146 -17.74 13.11 -18.25
N LYS A 147 -18.31 14.06 -19.00
CA LYS A 147 -17.61 14.83 -20.05
C LYS A 147 -16.33 15.53 -19.60
N GLU A 148 -16.31 16.07 -18.38
CA GLU A 148 -15.10 16.73 -17.84
C GLU A 148 -13.96 15.73 -17.63
N CYS A 149 -14.26 14.53 -17.10
CA CYS A 149 -13.27 13.48 -16.92
C CYS A 149 -12.77 12.93 -18.26
N VAL A 150 -13.65 12.78 -19.24
CA VAL A 150 -13.29 12.39 -20.61
C VAL A 150 -12.31 13.39 -21.23
N ALA A 151 -12.58 14.70 -21.10
CA ALA A 151 -11.69 15.73 -21.63
C ALA A 151 -10.29 15.68 -20.98
N VAL A 152 -10.24 15.54 -19.64
CA VAL A 152 -8.97 15.44 -18.90
C VAL A 152 -8.18 14.19 -19.29
N LEU A 153 -8.84 13.04 -19.41
CA LEU A 153 -8.19 11.78 -19.80
C LEU A 153 -7.68 11.84 -21.24
N GLN A 154 -8.48 12.34 -22.17
CA GLN A 154 -8.09 12.47 -23.57
C GLN A 154 -6.87 13.40 -23.72
N GLU A 155 -6.88 14.55 -23.06
CA GLU A 155 -5.74 15.48 -23.06
C GLU A 155 -4.46 14.81 -22.52
N PHE A 156 -4.59 13.96 -21.51
CA PHE A 156 -3.44 13.25 -20.94
C PHE A 156 -2.95 12.10 -21.85
N ILE A 157 -3.86 11.39 -22.51
CA ILE A 157 -3.54 10.34 -23.50
C ILE A 157 -2.82 10.96 -24.69
N ASP A 158 -3.32 12.07 -25.23
CA ASP A 158 -2.70 12.78 -26.36
C ASP A 158 -1.29 13.23 -25.98
N ARG A 159 -1.12 13.82 -24.79
CA ARG A 159 0.20 14.20 -24.25
C ARG A 159 1.16 13.03 -24.06
N TRP A 160 0.66 11.84 -23.77
CA TRP A 160 1.49 10.65 -23.63
C TRP A 160 1.85 10.02 -24.97
N ALA A 161 0.96 10.11 -25.97
CA ALA A 161 1.22 9.65 -27.33
C ALA A 161 2.27 10.52 -28.07
N ASP A 162 2.37 11.80 -27.70
CA ASP A 162 3.36 12.73 -28.24
C ASP A 162 4.77 12.59 -27.63
N GLN A 163 4.95 11.76 -26.60
CA GLN A 163 6.25 11.49 -25.94
C GLN A 163 6.97 10.27 -26.52
#